data_AF-A0A392MWB3-F1
#
_entry.id   AF-A0A392MWB3-F1
#
_cell.length_a   1.000
_cell.length_b   1.000
_cell.length_c   1.000
_cell.angle_alpha   90.00
_cell.angle_beta   90.00
_cell.angle_gamma   90.00
#
_symmetry.space_group_name_H-M   'P 1'
#
loop_
_entity.id
_entity.type
_entity.pdbx_description
1 polymer ?
#
loop_
_entity_poly.entity_id
_entity_poly.type
_entity_poly.pdbx_seq_one_letter_code
_entity_poly.pdbx_strand_id
1 'polypeptide(L)' 'MMNNNKVPPRPRTRVGKYEMGKTIGEGSFAKVKLAKNVENGDYVAIKILDRNHVLRHNMMDQ' A
#
# COMPACT_ATOMS: atom_id res chain seq x y z
N MET A 1 18.09 22.86 27.60
CA MET A 1 18.04 22.94 26.12
C MET A 1 17.38 21.66 25.62
N MET A 2 16.26 21.72 24.90
CA MET A 2 15.53 20.54 24.40
C MET A 2 16.00 20.19 22.98
N ASN A 3 16.70 19.06 22.82
CA ASN A 3 17.10 18.53 21.52
C ASN A 3 15.90 17.85 20.84
N ASN A 4 15.25 18.57 19.94
CA ASN A 4 14.17 18.06 19.11
C ASN A 4 14.73 17.39 17.85
N ASN A 5 15.22 16.16 17.99
CA ASN A 5 15.56 15.31 16.85
C ASN A 5 14.25 14.78 16.21
N LYS A 6 13.51 15.67 15.54
CA LYS A 6 12.33 15.30 14.75
C LYS A 6 12.81 14.54 13.53
N VAL A 7 12.85 13.22 13.62
CA VAL A 7 13.03 12.34 12.46
C VAL A 7 12.03 12.79 11.39
N PRO A 8 12.47 13.17 10.19
CA PRO A 8 11.55 13.59 9.15
C PRO A 8 10.55 12.45 8.91
N PRO A 9 9.24 12.75 8.79
CA PRO A 9 8.26 11.71 8.54
C PRO A 9 8.69 10.96 7.28
N ARG A 10 8.83 9.64 7.41
CA ARG A 10 9.16 8.77 6.27
C ARG A 10 8.26 9.16 5.10
N PRO A 11 8.80 9.41 3.90
CA PRO A 11 8.01 9.82 2.75
C PRO A 11 6.90 8.79 2.57
N ARG A 12 5.64 9.23 2.75
CA ARG A 12 4.49 8.36 2.64
C ARG A 12 4.39 7.96 1.17
N THR A 13 4.56 6.67 0.88
CA THR A 13 4.46 6.17 -0.49
C THR A 13 3.07 6.52 -1.02
N ARG A 14 3.01 7.24 -2.14
CA ARG A 14 1.75 7.66 -2.76
C ARG A 14 1.60 6.96 -4.10
N VAL A 15 0.40 6.44 -4.36
CA VAL A 15 0.02 5.84 -5.64
C VAL A 15 -1.23 6.55 -6.14
N GLY A 16 -1.07 7.38 -7.18
CA GLY A 16 -2.15 8.25 -7.64
C GLY A 16 -2.70 9.13 -6.51
N LYS A 17 -4.01 9.03 -6.24
CA LYS A 17 -4.70 9.76 -5.15
C LYS A 17 -4.68 9.06 -3.79
N TYR A 18 -3.96 7.94 -3.66
CA TYR A 18 -3.95 7.16 -2.43
C TYR A 18 -2.61 7.29 -1.72
N GLU A 19 -2.67 7.69 -0.46
CA GLU A 19 -1.56 7.65 0.46
C GLU A 19 -1.47 6.25 1.09
N MET A 20 -0.40 5.52 0.80
CA MET A 20 -0.25 4.12 1.22
C MET A 20 0.18 4.06 2.68
N GLY A 21 -0.54 3.25 3.45
CA GLY A 21 -0.28 2.98 4.85
C GLY A 21 0.29 1.58 5.11
N LYS A 22 0.00 1.09 6.31
CA LYS A 22 0.46 -0.21 6.77
C LYS A 22 -0.13 -1.35 5.95
N THR A 23 0.60 -2.45 5.88
CA THR A 23 0.06 -3.71 5.37
C THR A 23 -0.95 -4.24 6.37
N ILE A 24 -2.11 -4.67 5.86
CA ILE A 24 -3.20 -5.25 6.65
C ILE A 24 -3.49 -6.71 6.27
N GLY A 25 -2.89 -7.21 5.19
CA GLY A 25 -2.94 -8.61 4.82
C GLY A 25 -1.79 -8.99 3.89
N GLU A 26 -1.27 -10.19 4.05
CA GLU A 26 -0.24 -10.78 3.19
C GLU A 26 -0.69 -12.21 2.84
N GLY A 27 -0.68 -12.54 1.56
CA GLY A 27 -0.95 -13.90 1.08
C GLY A 27 -0.02 -14.23 -0.07
N SER A 28 -0.03 -15.49 -0.51
CA SER A 28 0.89 -15.99 -1.54
C SER A 28 0.82 -15.19 -2.86
N PHE A 29 -0.36 -14.64 -3.19
CA PHE A 29 -0.60 -13.96 -4.46
C PHE A 29 -0.65 -12.43 -4.38
N ALA A 30 -0.70 -11.86 -3.18
CA ALA A 30 -0.95 -10.43 -3.02
C ALA A 30 -0.54 -9.88 -1.65
N LYS A 31 -0.28 -8.57 -1.62
CA LYS A 31 -0.16 -7.79 -0.39
C LYS A 31 -1.29 -6.76 -0.32
N VAL A 32 -2.00 -6.69 0.79
CA VAL A 32 -3.09 -5.73 1.02
C VAL A 32 -2.62 -4.63 1.95
N LYS A 33 -2.71 -3.37 1.55
CA LYS A 33 -2.39 -2.20 2.37
C LYS A 33 -3.62 -1.36 2.64
N LEU A 34 -3.71 -0.83 3.85
CA LEU A 34 -4.62 0.27 4.14
C LEU A 34 -4.08 1.53 3.45
N ALA A 35 -4.92 2.27 2.76
CA ALA A 35 -4.56 3.54 2.15
C ALA A 35 -5.63 4.59 2.43
N LYS A 36 -5.26 5.86 2.35
CA LYS A 36 -6.17 6.99 2.50
C LYS A 36 -6.31 7.71 1.16
N ASN A 37 -7.54 7.91 0.70
CA ASN A 37 -7.80 8.78 -0.44
C ASN A 37 -7.57 10.23 0.00
N VAL A 38 -6.67 10.94 -0.69
CA VAL A 38 -6.31 12.32 -0.34
C VAL A 38 -7.38 13.35 -0.72
N GLU A 39 -8.33 12.98 -1.59
CA GLU A 39 -9.39 13.89 -2.05
C GLU A 39 -10.53 14.00 -1.04
N ASN A 40 -10.97 12.86 -0.49
CA ASN A 40 -12.14 12.80 0.42
C ASN A 40 -11.79 12.34 1.84
N GLY A 41 -10.58 11.83 2.06
CA GLY A 41 -10.12 11.36 3.37
C GLY A 41 -10.50 9.91 3.72
N ASP A 42 -11.18 9.19 2.84
CA ASP A 42 -11.66 7.83 3.12
C ASP A 42 -10.53 6.82 3.17
N TYR A 43 -10.71 5.83 4.05
CA TYR A 43 -9.82 4.68 4.15
C TYR A 43 -10.27 3.55 3.24
N VAL A 44 -9.33 3.00 2.47
CA VAL A 44 -9.56 1.89 1.53
C VAL A 44 -8.50 0.81 1.69
N ALA A 45 -8.84 -0.42 1.33
CA ALA A 45 -7.88 -1.52 1.21
C ALA A 45 -7.41 -1.63 -0.25
N ILE A 46 -6.10 -1.58 -0.48
CA ILE A 46 -5.48 -1.73 -1.81
C ILE A 46 -4.78 -3.08 -1.86
N LYS A 47 -5.24 -3.97 -2.75
CA LYS A 47 -4.59 -5.25 -3.05
C LYS A 47 -3.55 -5.06 -4.14
N ILE A 48 -2.28 -5.26 -3.79
CA ILE A 48 -1.12 -5.14 -4.66
C ILE A 48 -0.77 -6.55 -5.15
N LEU A 49 -0.78 -6.73 -6.47
CA LEU A 49 -0.43 -7.98 -7.14
C LEU A 49 0.97 -7.87 -7.74
N ASP A 50 1.80 -8.91 -7.58
CA ASP A 50 3.07 -9.00 -8.29
C ASP A 50 2.79 -9.46 -9.73
N ARG A 51 3.09 -8.58 -10.70
CA ARG A 51 2.91 -8.88 -12.14
C ARG A 51 3.62 -10.17 -12.55
N ASN A 52 4.81 -10.46 -12.02
CA ASN A 52 5.54 -11.68 -12.37
C ASN A 52 4.89 -12.93 -11.79
N HIS A 53 4.18 -12.80 -10.67
CA HIS A 53 3.41 -13.90 -10.09
C HIS A 53 2.12 -14.12 -10.88
N VAL A 54 1.41 -13.04 -11.23
CA VAL A 54 0.18 -13.09 -12.05
C VAL A 54 0.46 -13.67 -13.44
N LEU A 55 1.56 -13.28 -14.09
CA LEU A 55 1.92 -13.78 -15.42
C LEU A 55 2.37 -15.25 -15.39
N ARG A 56 3.10 -15.66 -14.34
CA ARG A 56 3.58 -17.06 -14.21
C ARG A 56 2.48 -18.03 -13.80
N HIS A 57 1.53 -17.58 -12.98
CA HIS A 57 0.38 -18.37 -12.57
C HIS A 57 -0.83 -18.24 -13.50
N ASN A 58 -0.69 -17.49 -14.60
CA ASN A 58 -1.66 -17.35 -15.69
C ASN A 58 -3.09 -17.62 -15.20
N MET A 59 -3.69 -16.67 -14.48
CA MET A 59 -5.07 -16.74 -14.00
C MET A 59 -6.01 -16.84 -15.21
N MET A 60 -6.04 -18.04 -15.81
CA MET A 60 -7.04 -18.61 -16.68
C MET A 60 -7.99 -19.36 -15.75
N ASP A 61 -9.25 -18.92 -15.79
CA ASP A 61 -10.48 -19.67 -15.55
C ASP A 61 -10.58 -20.61 -14.34
N GLN A 62 -11.34 -20.15 -13.33
CA GLN A 62 -12.54 -20.86 -12.87
C GLN A 62 -13.54 -19.89 -12.22
#